data_AF-A0A366EWA1-F1
#
_entry.id   AF-A0A366EWA1-F1
#
_cell.length_a   1.000
_cell.length_b   1.000
_cell.length_c   1.000
_cell.angle_alpha   90.00
_cell.angle_beta   90.00
_cell.angle_gamma   90.00
#
_symmetry.space_group_name_H-M   'P 1'
#
loop_
_entity.id
_entity.type
_entity.pdbx_description
1 polymer ?
#
loop_
_entity_poly.entity_id
_entity_poly.type
_entity_poly.pdbx_seq_one_letter_code
_entity_poly.pdbx_strand_id
1 'polypeptide(L)' 'MKNNLTRRCIETLAIQSAYHFCVSIGIKPGLLNLSMVTGFSEERILEILENKFSNQSVKTEDHSF' A
#
# COMPACT_ATOMS: atom_id res chain seq x y z
N MET A 1 13.99 20.92 -10.13
CA MET A 1 12.55 20.56 -10.02
C MET A 1 12.28 20.15 -8.58
N LYS A 2 11.36 20.83 -7.87
CA LYS A 2 10.85 20.32 -6.57
C LYS A 2 9.81 19.26 -6.89
N ASN A 3 10.24 18.00 -7.02
CA ASN A 3 9.33 16.88 -7.23
C ASN A 3 8.64 16.59 -5.89
N ASN A 4 7.54 17.29 -5.63
CA ASN A 4 6.71 17.01 -4.45
C ASN A 4 6.03 15.65 -4.68
N LEU A 5 6.24 14.73 -3.73
CA LEU A 5 5.54 13.46 -3.75
C LEU A 5 4.04 13.69 -3.57
N THR A 6 3.23 12.95 -4.33
CA THR A 6 1.79 12.96 -4.10
C THR A 6 1.49 12.34 -2.73
N ARG A 7 0.37 12.74 -2.12
CA ARG A 7 -0.10 12.17 -0.85
C ARG A 7 -0.13 10.64 -0.89
N ARG A 8 -0.65 10.06 -1.99
CA ARG A 8 -0.72 8.60 -2.19
C ARG A 8 0.66 7.95 -2.22
N CYS A 9 1.66 8.62 -2.80
CA CYS A 9 3.04 8.12 -2.80
C CYS A 9 3.63 8.10 -1.38
N ILE A 10 3.43 9.18 -0.62
CA ILE A 10 3.86 9.27 0.78
C ILE A 10 3.20 8.18 1.64
N GLU A 11 1.88 8.00 1.50
CA GLU A 11 1.13 6.98 2.25
C GLU A 11 1.58 5.55 1.89
N THR A 12 1.87 5.29 0.61
CA THR A 12 2.42 3.99 0.17
C THR A 12 3.79 3.73 0.78
N LEU A 13 4.68 4.72 0.77
CA LEU A 13 6.02 4.63 1.36
C LEU A 13 5.96 4.44 2.87
N ALA A 14 5.00 5.08 3.55
CA ALA A 14 4.79 4.91 4.98
C ALA A 14 4.40 3.47 5.32
N ILE A 15 3.44 2.87 4.57
CA ILE A 15 3.04 1.47 4.76
C ILE A 15 4.21 0.50 4.48
N GLN A 16 4.98 0.74 3.41
CA GLN A 16 6.16 -0.08 3.10
C GLN A 16 7.23 0.02 4.20
N SER A 17 7.49 1.23 4.70
CA SER A 17 8.43 1.44 5.80
C SER A 17 7.96 0.75 7.08
N ALA A 18 6.68 0.83 7.41
CA ALA A 18 6.09 0.14 8.56
C ALA A 18 6.19 -1.39 8.43
N TYR A 19 5.97 -1.93 7.23
CA TYR A 19 6.17 -3.35 6.96
C TYR A 19 7.61 -3.78 7.27
N HIS A 20 8.59 -3.07 6.71
CA HIS A 20 10.01 -3.38 6.96
C HIS A 20 10.40 -3.21 8.42
N PHE A 21 9.86 -2.19 9.09
CA PHE A 21 10.05 -1.99 10.51
C PHE A 21 9.56 -3.21 11.31
N CYS A 22 8.32 -3.67 11.09
CA CYS A 22 7.78 -4.86 11.74
C CYS A 22 8.69 -6.08 11.54
N VAL A 23 9.14 -6.35 10.30
CA VAL A 23 10.04 -7.46 10.00
C VAL A 23 11.38 -7.31 10.74
N SER A 24 11.94 -6.09 10.78
CA SER A 24 13.25 -5.83 11.42
C SER A 24 13.27 -6.11 12.93
N ILE A 25 12.12 -5.97 13.59
CA ILE A 25 11.97 -6.23 15.03
C ILE A 25 11.35 -7.61 15.32
N GLY A 26 11.20 -8.47 14.31
CA GLY A 26 10.70 -9.84 14.46
C GLY A 26 9.18 -9.95 14.66
N ILE A 27 8.41 -8.91 14.32
CA ILE A 27 6.94 -8.91 14.43
C ILE A 27 6.31 -9.15 13.07
N LYS A 28 5.25 -9.98 13.03
CA LYS A 28 4.47 -10.21 11.81
C LYS A 28 3.82 -8.90 11.33
N PRO A 29 4.03 -8.47 10.08
CA PRO A 29 3.33 -7.32 9.51
C PRO A 29 1.86 -7.70 9.25
N GLY A 30 0.99 -7.31 10.17
CA GLY A 30 -0.47 -7.44 10.05
C GLY A 30 -1.13 -6.07 10.08
N LEU A 31 -2.41 -5.99 9.68
CA LEU A 31 -3.17 -4.73 9.62
C LEU A 31 -3.08 -3.92 10.91
N LEU A 32 -3.33 -4.56 12.06
CA LEU A 32 -3.20 -3.92 13.37
C LEU A 32 -1.80 -3.32 13.61
N ASN A 33 -0.74 -4.07 13.32
CA ASN A 33 0.63 -3.61 13.53
C ASN A 33 1.01 -2.47 12.57
N LEU A 34 0.57 -2.55 11.32
CA LEU A 34 0.77 -1.50 10.34
C LEU A 34 0.00 -0.23 10.72
N SER A 35 -1.24 -0.37 11.21
CA SER A 35 -2.07 0.72 11.74
C SER A 35 -1.38 1.43 12.90
N MET A 36 -0.88 0.68 13.90
CA MET A 36 -0.16 1.24 15.04
C MET A 36 1.11 2.01 14.64
N VAL A 37 1.87 1.50 13.67
CA VAL A 37 3.15 2.13 13.26
C VAL A 37 2.93 3.34 12.36
N THR A 38 1.96 3.27 11.44
CA THR A 38 1.69 4.35 10.49
C THR A 38 0.76 5.43 11.03
N GLY A 39 -0.07 5.11 12.03
CA GLY A 39 -1.18 5.95 12.49
C GLY A 39 -2.39 5.98 11.54
N PHE A 40 -2.40 5.15 10.50
CA PHE A 40 -3.54 5.01 9.59
C PHE A 40 -4.56 4.01 10.12
N SER A 41 -5.84 4.20 9.80
CA SER A 41 -6.84 3.17 10.07
C SER A 41 -6.60 1.92 9.21
N GLU A 42 -7.11 0.77 9.66
CA GLU A 42 -6.96 -0.49 8.91
C GLU A 42 -7.66 -0.40 7.55
N GLU A 43 -8.82 0.27 7.48
CA GLU A 43 -9.56 0.53 6.25
C GLU A 43 -8.73 1.36 5.29
N ARG A 44 -8.06 2.41 5.78
CA ARG A 44 -7.21 3.25 4.93
C ARG A 44 -6.02 2.47 4.37
N ILE A 45 -5.42 1.59 5.16
CA ILE A 45 -4.33 0.72 4.71
C ILE A 45 -4.83 -0.20 3.59
N LEU A 46 -5.99 -0.82 3.75
CA LEU A 46 -6.61 -1.66 2.72
C LEU A 46 -6.91 -0.86 1.45
N GLU A 47 -7.52 0.32 1.56
CA GLU A 47 -7.78 1.20 0.41
C GLU A 47 -6.52 1.52 -0.39
N ILE A 48 -5.38 1.76 0.28
CA ILE A 48 -4.11 2.07 -0.38
C ILE A 48 -3.51 0.82 -1.03
N LEU A 49 -3.65 -0.36 -0.41
CA LEU A 49 -3.14 -1.63 -0.91
C LEU A 49 -3.97 -2.17 -2.08
N GLU A 50 -5.30 -2.14 -1.99
CA GLU A 50 -6.24 -2.57 -3.04
C GLU A 50 -6.11 -1.74 -4.31
N ASN A 51 -5.80 -0.46 -4.14
CA ASN A 51 -5.51 0.48 -5.22
C ASN A 51 -4.30 0.07 -6.09
N LYS A 52 -3.47 -0.89 -5.66
CA LYS A 52 -2.44 -1.51 -6.52
C LYS A 52 -3.01 -2.59 -7.44
N PHE A 53 -4.10 -3.26 -7.05
CA PHE A 53 -4.74 -4.32 -7.84
C PHE A 53 -5.71 -3.78 -8.89
N SER A 54 -6.49 -2.74 -8.58
CA SER A 54 -7.47 -2.18 -9.55
C SER A 54 -6.82 -1.55 -10.79
N ASN A 55 -5.56 -1.10 -10.70
CA ASN A 55 -4.81 -0.58 -11.84
C ASN A 55 -4.07 -1.67 -12.65
N GLN A 56 -4.14 -2.94 -12.22
CA GLN A 56 -3.59 -4.10 -12.93
C GLN A 56 -4.67 -4.94 -13.63
N SER A 57 -5.92 -4.49 -13.66
CA SER A 57 -6.95 -5.04 -14.55
C SER A 57 -6.59 -4.67 -16.00
N VAL A 58 -5.71 -5.48 -16.58
CA VAL A 58 -5.34 -5.48 -17.98
C VAL A 58 -6.59 -5.78 -18.80
N LYS A 59 -6.84 -4.93 -19.79
CA LYS A 59 -7.79 -5.12 -20.88
C LYS A 59 -7.70 -6.57 -21.39
N THR A 60 -8.71 -7.39 -21.11
CA THR A 60 -8.96 -8.58 -21.92
C THR A 60 -9.33 -8.07 -23.30
N GLU A 61 -8.40 -8.17 -24.25
CA GLU A 61 -8.71 -8.02 -25.66
C GLU A 61 -9.64 -9.17 -26.04
N ASP A 62 -10.86 -8.80 -26.44
CA ASP A 62 -11.82 -9.71 -27.07
C ASP A 62 -11.19 -10.28 -28.34
N HIS A 63 -10.69 -11.51 -28.25
CA HIS A 63 -10.48 -12.34 -29.43
C HIS A 63 -11.72 -13.21 -29.62
N SER A 64 -12.71 -12.64 -30.30
CA SER A 64 -13.73 -13.43 -30.99
C SER A 64 -13.08 -14.12 -32.20
N PHE A 65 -13.15 -15.44 -32.25
CA PHE A 65 -13.00 -16.26 -33.45
C PHE A 65 -14.29 -17.06 -33.65
#